data_AF-A0A356KAV2-F1
#
_entry.id   AF-A0A356KAV2-F1
#
_cell.length_a   1.000
_cell.length_b   1.000
_cell.length_c   1.000
_cell.angle_alpha   90.00
_cell.angle_beta   90.00
_cell.angle_gamma   90.00
#
_symmetry.space_group_name_H-M   'P 1'
#
loop_
_entity.id
_entity.type
_entity.pdbx_description
1 polymer ?
#
loop_
_entity_poly.entity_id
_entity_poly.type
_entity_poly.pdbx_seq_one_letter_code
_entity_poly.pdbx_strand_id
1 'polypeptide(L)'
;MKVVLYLVWVLLATQIVANSSDFTVSVLTNEVPNARQIAESASGHLFVGTRRAGKLYAVVPPTSVGAEPEVVTFASGLTMPSGIVLLGGDLYVGALNRILRFPRIETTFRENPQPQIITEQLPKKRHHGWKYLSVGPDQHLYVPVGAPCNICLSQDERHASILRIDPKTGVSTLYARGVRNSVGMAWHPKTQQLWFSDNGRDMLGDDVPDEEINVVEEPGAHYGYPYMHAQDIRDPKFGKEMGDRVFTPPKVRIQAHSAVLGMDFYTKGAFPPRYRNALFVAEHGSWNRTKKVGYRVSVIR
;
A
#
# COMPACT_ATOMS: atom_id res chain seq x y z
N MET A 1 15.15 6.26 -26.17
CA MET A 1 13.84 5.69 -25.76
C MET A 1 13.49 6.27 -24.39
N LYS A 2 12.55 7.22 -24.31
CA LYS A 2 12.14 7.81 -23.03
C LYS A 2 11.11 6.90 -22.38
N VAL A 3 11.38 6.49 -21.16
CA VAL A 3 10.51 5.61 -20.38
C VAL A 3 9.58 6.50 -19.56
N VAL A 4 8.27 6.29 -19.69
CA VAL A 4 7.25 7.04 -18.97
C VAL A 4 6.90 6.28 -17.70
N LEU A 5 7.10 6.91 -16.54
CA LEU A 5 6.58 6.43 -15.27
C LEU A 5 5.15 6.94 -15.12
N TYR A 6 4.16 6.04 -15.10
CA TYR A 6 2.77 6.42 -14.88
C TYR A 6 2.49 6.54 -13.37
N LEU A 7 2.25 7.77 -12.92
CA LEU A 7 1.76 8.06 -11.58
C LEU A 7 0.29 8.48 -11.69
N VAL A 8 -0.61 7.81 -10.95
CA VAL A 8 -1.99 8.30 -10.77
C VAL A 8 -2.00 9.12 -9.48
N TRP A 9 -2.15 10.43 -9.62
CA TRP A 9 -2.16 11.38 -8.51
C TRP A 9 -3.50 12.10 -8.41
N VAL A 10 -3.87 12.47 -7.17
CA VAL A 10 -4.97 13.39 -6.89
C VAL A 10 -4.39 14.81 -6.93
N LEU A 11 -4.96 15.64 -7.80
CA LEU A 11 -4.69 17.07 -7.96
C LEU A 11 -4.37 17.76 -6.63
N LEU A 12 -3.15 18.26 -6.50
CA LEU A 12 -2.75 19.41 -5.64
C LEU A 12 -1.29 19.85 -5.88
N ALA A 13 -0.46 19.08 -6.60
CA ALA A 13 0.85 19.53 -7.04
C ALA A 13 0.76 20.17 -8.44
N THR A 14 1.11 21.45 -8.55
CA THR A 14 1.12 22.22 -9.81
C THR A 14 2.33 21.93 -10.70
N GLN A 15 3.32 21.18 -10.22
CA GLN A 15 4.50 20.76 -10.98
C GLN A 15 4.94 19.35 -10.58
N ILE A 16 5.12 18.47 -11.56
CA ILE A 16 5.79 17.19 -11.40
C ILE A 16 7.23 17.38 -11.89
N VAL A 17 8.20 17.19 -11.00
CA VAL A 17 9.63 17.32 -11.33
C VAL A 17 10.31 15.99 -11.05
N ALA A 18 10.91 15.41 -12.08
CA ALA A 18 11.87 14.33 -11.89
C ALA A 18 13.24 14.96 -11.57
N ASN A 19 13.74 14.76 -10.36
CA ASN A 19 15.12 15.16 -10.00
C ASN A 19 16.17 14.17 -10.54
N SER A 20 15.92 13.57 -11.71
CA SER A 20 16.81 12.60 -12.37
C SER A 20 16.77 12.84 -13.87
N SER A 21 17.95 12.83 -14.50
CA SER A 21 18.08 12.84 -15.96
C SER A 21 17.73 11.50 -16.62
N ASP A 22 17.52 10.45 -15.82
CA ASP A 22 17.36 9.08 -16.33
C ASP A 22 15.95 8.78 -16.84
N PHE A 23 14.95 9.54 -16.42
CA PHE A 23 13.55 9.33 -16.78
C PHE A 23 12.74 10.63 -16.72
N THR A 24 11.60 10.61 -17.42
CA THR A 24 10.61 11.69 -17.39
C THR A 24 9.33 11.20 -16.74
N VAL A 25 8.63 12.10 -16.07
CA VAL A 25 7.32 11.81 -15.47
C VAL A 25 6.28 12.69 -16.14
N SER A 26 5.14 12.10 -16.48
CA SER A 26 3.99 12.81 -17.05
C SER A 26 2.70 12.30 -16.40
N VAL A 27 1.67 13.14 -16.41
CA VAL A 27 0.33 12.71 -15.98
C VAL A 27 -0.23 11.77 -17.04
N LEU A 28 -0.68 10.58 -16.63
CA LEU A 28 -1.44 9.69 -17.50
C LEU A 28 -2.90 10.13 -17.63
N THR A 29 -3.54 10.37 -16.49
CA THR A 29 -4.92 10.84 -16.38
C THR A 29 -5.13 11.45 -15.00
N ASN A 30 -6.06 12.41 -14.90
CA ASN A 30 -6.56 12.98 -13.65
C ASN A 30 -8.04 12.63 -13.38
N GLU A 31 -8.63 11.73 -14.17
CA GLU A 31 -10.06 11.37 -14.11
C GLU A 31 -10.40 10.31 -13.05
N VAL A 32 -9.42 9.89 -12.24
CA VAL A 32 -9.61 8.91 -11.15
C VAL A 32 -9.55 9.63 -9.79
N PRO A 33 -10.67 10.21 -9.31
CA PRO A 33 -10.69 10.93 -8.04
C PRO A 33 -10.39 10.00 -6.87
N ASN A 34 -9.53 10.45 -5.96
CA ASN A 34 -9.09 9.69 -4.78
C ASN A 34 -8.49 8.31 -5.11
N ALA A 35 -7.78 8.21 -6.23
CA ALA A 35 -6.96 7.06 -6.60
C ALA A 35 -6.06 6.60 -5.44
N ARG A 36 -5.95 5.28 -5.28
CA ARG A 36 -5.11 4.61 -4.28
C ARG A 36 -4.23 3.57 -4.97
N GLN A 37 -4.28 2.31 -4.54
CA GLN A 37 -3.44 1.28 -5.13
C GLN A 37 -3.81 1.06 -6.60
N ILE A 38 -2.80 0.73 -7.40
CA ILE A 38 -2.90 0.45 -8.83
C ILE A 38 -2.42 -0.99 -9.05
N ALA A 39 -3.07 -1.72 -9.96
CA ALA A 39 -2.60 -3.00 -10.46
C ALA A 39 -2.58 -3.00 -11.99
N GLU A 40 -1.46 -3.38 -12.59
CA GLU A 40 -1.25 -3.42 -14.05
C GLU A 40 -1.53 -4.84 -14.58
N SER A 41 -2.39 -4.95 -15.59
CA SER A 41 -2.67 -6.22 -16.28
C SER A 41 -1.62 -6.55 -17.35
N ALA A 42 -1.70 -7.75 -17.92
CA ALA A 42 -0.78 -8.17 -18.98
C ALA A 42 -0.90 -7.31 -20.25
N SER A 43 -2.10 -6.82 -20.56
CA SER A 43 -2.35 -5.90 -21.69
C SER A 43 -2.09 -4.42 -21.34
N GLY A 44 -1.59 -4.13 -20.14
CA GLY A 44 -1.29 -2.76 -19.71
C GLY A 44 -2.49 -1.96 -19.21
N HIS A 45 -3.65 -2.59 -18.99
CA HIS A 45 -4.75 -1.93 -18.28
C HIS A 45 -4.32 -1.64 -16.84
N LEU A 46 -4.62 -0.45 -16.34
CA LEU A 46 -4.43 -0.12 -14.93
C LEU A 46 -5.77 -0.20 -14.21
N PHE A 47 -5.91 -1.17 -13.31
CA PHE A 47 -7.01 -1.16 -12.35
C PHE A 47 -6.63 -0.24 -11.19
N VAL A 48 -7.58 0.53 -10.69
CA VAL A 48 -7.34 1.54 -9.66
C VAL A 48 -8.40 1.47 -8.56
N GLY A 49 -7.94 1.27 -7.33
CA GLY A 49 -8.75 1.36 -6.13
C GLY A 49 -8.95 2.81 -5.69
N THR A 50 -9.97 3.07 -4.89
CA THR A 50 -10.18 4.41 -4.29
C THR A 50 -10.45 4.36 -2.80
N ARG A 51 -10.32 5.51 -2.13
CA ARG A 51 -10.64 5.63 -0.70
C ARG A 51 -12.04 6.17 -0.45
N ARG A 52 -12.26 7.47 -0.68
CA ARG A 52 -13.53 8.13 -0.34
C ARG A 52 -14.55 8.05 -1.46
N ALA A 53 -14.11 7.94 -2.71
CA ALA A 53 -15.00 7.82 -3.87
C ALA A 53 -15.82 6.51 -3.87
N GLY A 54 -15.31 5.44 -3.22
CA GLY A 54 -16.04 4.18 -3.10
C GLY A 54 -16.25 3.46 -4.44
N LYS A 55 -15.35 3.70 -5.39
CA LYS A 55 -15.39 3.22 -6.78
C LYS A 55 -14.13 2.45 -7.14
N LEU A 56 -14.23 1.63 -8.19
CA LEU A 56 -13.11 1.01 -8.87
C LEU A 56 -13.10 1.45 -10.34
N TYR A 57 -11.90 1.68 -10.85
CA TYR A 57 -11.68 2.18 -12.19
C TYR A 57 -10.75 1.25 -12.97
N ALA A 58 -10.98 1.12 -14.28
CA ALA A 58 -10.02 0.64 -15.24
C ALA A 58 -9.56 1.82 -16.09
N VAL A 59 -8.26 2.03 -16.18
CA VAL A 59 -7.63 2.99 -17.10
C VAL A 59 -7.03 2.19 -18.24
N VAL A 60 -7.62 2.35 -19.42
CA VAL A 60 -7.22 1.64 -20.64
C VAL A 60 -6.20 2.51 -21.37
N PRO A 61 -4.99 2.00 -21.64
CA PRO A 61 -3.96 2.78 -22.31
C PRO A 61 -4.42 3.13 -23.73
N PRO A 62 -4.00 4.30 -24.25
CA PRO A 62 -4.35 4.72 -25.60
C PRO A 62 -3.74 3.78 -26.64
N THR A 63 -4.48 3.50 -27.71
CA THR A 63 -4.05 2.61 -28.82
C THR A 63 -3.29 3.36 -29.92
N SER A 64 -3.27 4.68 -29.88
CA SER A 64 -2.56 5.55 -30.83
C SER A 64 -1.79 6.64 -30.10
N VAL A 65 -0.70 7.10 -30.73
CA VAL A 65 0.13 8.18 -30.20
C VAL A 65 -0.68 9.48 -30.14
N GLY A 66 -0.76 10.10 -28.96
CA GLY A 66 -1.47 11.36 -28.74
C GLY A 66 -2.94 11.22 -28.37
N ALA A 67 -3.49 10.01 -28.31
CA ALA A 67 -4.80 9.77 -27.70
C ALA A 67 -4.71 9.73 -26.17
N GLU A 68 -5.77 10.17 -25.51
CA GLU A 68 -5.93 10.07 -24.06
C GLU A 68 -6.33 8.64 -23.66
N PRO A 69 -5.93 8.15 -22.47
CA PRO A 69 -6.43 6.89 -21.95
C PRO A 69 -7.93 6.98 -21.65
N GLU A 70 -8.65 5.87 -21.83
CA GLU A 70 -10.05 5.78 -21.43
C GLU A 70 -10.16 5.38 -19.97
N VAL A 71 -11.03 6.05 -19.21
CA VAL A 71 -11.29 5.73 -17.80
C VAL A 71 -12.71 5.17 -17.62
N VAL A 72 -12.80 3.90 -17.22
CA VAL A 72 -14.06 3.17 -17.02
C VAL A 72 -14.29 2.92 -15.54
N THR A 73 -15.41 3.42 -15.00
CA THR A 73 -15.89 2.97 -13.68
C THR A 73 -16.60 1.64 -13.82
N PHE A 74 -16.06 0.56 -13.25
CA PHE A 74 -16.66 -0.78 -13.37
C PHE A 74 -17.34 -1.27 -12.07
N ALA A 75 -17.08 -0.62 -10.94
CA ALA A 75 -17.79 -0.90 -9.69
C ALA A 75 -17.92 0.38 -8.85
N SER A 76 -19.01 0.47 -8.07
CA SER A 76 -19.31 1.60 -7.19
C SER A 76 -20.03 1.14 -5.92
N GLY A 77 -20.29 2.07 -4.98
CA GLY A 77 -20.97 1.77 -3.71
C GLY A 77 -20.12 0.97 -2.70
N LEU A 78 -18.81 0.89 -2.91
CA LEU A 78 -17.90 0.16 -2.02
C LEU A 78 -17.39 1.06 -0.89
N THR A 79 -17.16 0.47 0.29
CA THR A 79 -16.56 1.21 1.40
C THR A 79 -15.04 1.08 1.39
N MET A 80 -14.34 2.16 1.02
CA MET A 80 -12.88 2.26 1.02
C MET A 80 -12.18 1.12 0.23
N PRO A 81 -12.53 0.89 -1.06
CA PRO A 81 -11.93 -0.15 -1.89
C PRO A 81 -10.51 0.25 -2.37
N SER A 82 -9.61 0.48 -1.42
CA SER A 82 -8.32 1.12 -1.67
C SER A 82 -7.23 0.16 -2.11
N GLY A 83 -7.26 -1.07 -1.57
CA GLY A 83 -6.25 -2.08 -1.84
C GLY A 83 -6.70 -2.96 -2.99
N ILE A 84 -5.86 -3.15 -3.99
CA ILE A 84 -6.16 -3.98 -5.15
C ILE A 84 -4.92 -4.76 -5.61
N VAL A 85 -5.12 -5.97 -6.10
CA VAL A 85 -4.03 -6.76 -6.68
C VAL A 85 -4.59 -7.77 -7.68
N LEU A 86 -3.82 -8.08 -8.73
CA LEU A 86 -4.15 -9.14 -9.68
C LEU A 86 -3.53 -10.46 -9.23
N LEU A 87 -4.28 -11.55 -9.32
CA LEU A 87 -3.81 -12.92 -9.08
C LEU A 87 -4.56 -13.87 -10.02
N GLY A 88 -3.82 -14.54 -10.90
CA GLY A 88 -4.40 -15.53 -11.82
C GLY A 88 -5.44 -14.97 -12.79
N GLY A 89 -5.34 -13.68 -13.17
CA GLY A 89 -6.30 -12.98 -14.03
C GLY A 89 -7.51 -12.38 -13.30
N ASP A 90 -7.67 -12.69 -12.01
CA ASP A 90 -8.71 -12.13 -11.16
C ASP A 90 -8.21 -10.88 -10.44
N LEU A 91 -9.09 -9.89 -10.24
CA LEU A 91 -8.80 -8.72 -9.39
C LEU A 91 -9.34 -8.95 -8.00
N TYR A 92 -8.44 -8.93 -7.02
CA TYR A 92 -8.80 -8.92 -5.62
C TYR A 92 -8.86 -7.48 -5.11
N VAL A 93 -9.86 -7.19 -4.29
CA VAL A 93 -10.14 -5.83 -3.80
C VAL A 93 -10.36 -5.87 -2.30
N GLY A 94 -9.51 -5.17 -1.56
CA GLY A 94 -9.64 -4.91 -0.14
C GLY A 94 -10.51 -3.69 0.10
N ALA A 95 -11.76 -3.95 0.51
CA ALA A 95 -12.65 -2.96 1.09
C ALA A 95 -12.58 -3.04 2.63
N LEU A 96 -13.07 -2.01 3.33
CA LEU A 96 -12.89 -1.82 4.77
C LEU A 96 -12.90 -3.12 5.61
N ASN A 97 -13.94 -3.93 5.47
CA ASN A 97 -14.15 -5.16 6.25
C ASN A 97 -14.20 -6.43 5.41
N ARG A 98 -13.84 -6.38 4.13
CA ARG A 98 -14.01 -7.52 3.22
C ARG A 98 -13.00 -7.57 2.09
N ILE A 99 -12.74 -8.78 1.61
CA ILE A 99 -12.03 -9.03 0.36
C ILE A 99 -13.03 -9.49 -0.70
N LEU A 100 -13.03 -8.80 -1.83
CA LEU A 100 -13.82 -9.14 -3.01
C LEU A 100 -12.90 -9.69 -4.10
N ARG A 101 -13.46 -10.51 -4.98
CA ARG A 101 -12.81 -11.02 -6.20
C ARG A 101 -13.67 -10.69 -7.41
N PHE A 102 -13.08 -10.09 -8.42
CA PHE A 102 -13.68 -9.92 -9.74
C PHE A 102 -12.99 -10.86 -10.72
N PRO A 103 -13.67 -11.95 -11.16
CA PRO A 103 -13.04 -12.92 -12.03
C PRO A 103 -12.73 -12.37 -13.42
N ARG A 104 -11.55 -12.72 -13.96
CA ARG A 104 -11.12 -12.36 -15.33
C ARG A 104 -11.31 -10.88 -15.65
N ILE A 105 -10.94 -10.00 -14.71
CA ILE A 105 -11.34 -8.59 -14.76
C ILE A 105 -10.92 -7.90 -16.07
N GLU A 106 -9.82 -8.35 -16.66
CA GLU A 106 -9.21 -7.76 -17.85
C GLU A 106 -10.15 -7.80 -19.06
N THR A 107 -11.01 -8.80 -19.15
CA THR A 107 -12.00 -8.93 -20.23
C THR A 107 -13.40 -8.53 -19.79
N THR A 108 -13.70 -8.50 -18.49
CA THR A 108 -15.07 -8.32 -17.97
C THR A 108 -15.35 -6.93 -17.42
N PHE A 109 -14.36 -6.04 -17.27
CA PHE A 109 -14.56 -4.72 -16.64
C PHE A 109 -15.60 -3.82 -17.32
N ARG A 110 -15.96 -4.09 -18.59
CA ARG A 110 -17.01 -3.37 -19.33
C ARG A 110 -18.39 -4.02 -19.23
N GLU A 111 -18.48 -5.21 -18.65
CA GLU A 111 -19.68 -6.05 -18.64
C GLU A 111 -20.46 -5.93 -17.32
N ASN A 112 -20.25 -4.85 -16.55
CA ASN A 112 -20.81 -4.67 -15.21
C ASN A 112 -20.53 -5.87 -14.27
N PRO A 113 -19.24 -6.22 -14.06
CA PRO A 113 -18.87 -7.46 -13.41
C PRO A 113 -19.31 -7.47 -11.95
N GLN A 114 -19.87 -8.59 -11.50
CA GLN A 114 -20.28 -8.78 -10.11
C GLN A 114 -19.16 -9.42 -9.30
N PRO A 115 -18.83 -8.88 -8.11
CA PRO A 115 -17.79 -9.46 -7.27
C PRO A 115 -18.28 -10.72 -6.57
N GLN A 116 -17.37 -11.65 -6.37
CA GLN A 116 -17.50 -12.72 -5.41
C GLN A 116 -16.90 -12.28 -4.07
N ILE A 117 -17.54 -12.65 -2.97
CA ILE A 117 -17.05 -12.39 -1.62
C ILE A 117 -16.06 -13.50 -1.25
N ILE A 118 -14.84 -13.13 -0.92
CA ILE A 118 -13.84 -14.06 -0.39
C ILE A 118 -13.96 -14.14 1.13
N THR A 119 -14.10 -12.99 1.80
CA THR A 119 -14.34 -12.91 3.25
C THR A 119 -14.94 -11.56 3.60
N GLU A 120 -15.82 -11.50 4.59
CA GLU A 120 -16.34 -10.25 5.20
C GLU A 120 -16.01 -10.14 6.70
N GLN A 121 -15.05 -10.96 7.15
CA GLN A 121 -14.73 -11.12 8.56
C GLN A 121 -13.67 -10.12 9.04
N LEU A 122 -13.12 -9.25 8.18
CA LEU A 122 -12.09 -8.30 8.58
C LEU A 122 -12.65 -7.23 9.53
N PRO A 123 -11.81 -6.66 10.41
CA PRO A 123 -12.26 -5.61 11.33
C PRO A 123 -12.87 -4.39 10.63
N LYS A 124 -13.93 -3.82 11.24
CA LYS A 124 -14.79 -2.79 10.63
C LYS A 124 -14.41 -1.35 11.01
N LYS A 125 -13.40 -1.14 11.86
CA LYS A 125 -13.00 0.20 12.33
C LYS A 125 -12.36 1.01 11.20
N ARG A 126 -12.79 2.26 11.04
CA ARG A 126 -12.42 3.10 9.87
C ARG A 126 -11.08 3.85 10.00
N HIS A 127 -10.58 4.08 11.22
CA HIS A 127 -9.47 5.01 11.49
C HIS A 127 -8.22 4.74 10.62
N HIS A 128 -7.77 3.49 10.56
CA HIS A 128 -6.78 2.98 9.59
C HIS A 128 -7.38 1.80 8.81
N GLY A 129 -8.63 1.97 8.38
CA GLY A 129 -9.43 0.88 7.81
C GLY A 129 -9.21 0.64 6.31
N TRP A 130 -8.49 1.51 5.61
CA TRP A 130 -8.20 1.29 4.19
C TRP A 130 -7.15 0.19 4.07
N LYS A 131 -7.28 -0.62 3.02
CA LYS A 131 -6.43 -1.79 2.81
C LYS A 131 -5.39 -1.49 1.73
N TYR A 132 -4.33 -2.28 1.75
CA TYR A 132 -3.38 -2.48 0.66
C TYR A 132 -3.32 -4.00 0.43
N LEU A 133 -3.17 -4.45 -0.81
CA LEU A 133 -3.07 -5.87 -1.10
C LEU A 133 -1.72 -6.20 -1.74
N SER A 134 -1.15 -7.33 -1.38
CA SER A 134 -0.01 -7.91 -2.07
C SER A 134 -0.21 -9.41 -2.22
N VAL A 135 0.37 -10.00 -3.25
CA VAL A 135 0.33 -11.45 -3.50
C VAL A 135 1.70 -12.01 -3.15
N GLY A 136 1.74 -12.95 -2.21
CA GLY A 136 2.97 -13.63 -1.84
C GLY A 136 3.39 -14.71 -2.82
N PRO A 137 4.64 -15.21 -2.70
CA PRO A 137 5.16 -16.31 -3.51
C PRO A 137 4.36 -17.61 -3.36
N ASP A 138 3.59 -17.72 -2.28
CA ASP A 138 2.70 -18.83 -1.96
C ASP A 138 1.26 -18.62 -2.50
N GLN A 139 1.06 -17.62 -3.36
CA GLN A 139 -0.23 -17.27 -3.97
C GLN A 139 -1.31 -16.86 -2.95
N HIS A 140 -0.93 -16.47 -1.73
CA HIS A 140 -1.85 -15.92 -0.74
C HIS A 140 -1.89 -14.39 -0.82
N LEU A 141 -2.99 -13.81 -0.31
CA LEU A 141 -3.14 -12.37 -0.19
C LEU A 141 -2.58 -11.89 1.14
N TYR A 142 -1.82 -10.82 1.11
CA TYR A 142 -1.27 -10.15 2.30
C TYR A 142 -1.98 -8.81 2.46
N VAL A 143 -2.55 -8.61 3.65
CA VAL A 143 -3.51 -7.52 3.91
C VAL A 143 -3.20 -6.88 5.26
N PRO A 144 -2.89 -5.57 5.32
CA PRO A 144 -2.71 -4.89 6.58
C PRO A 144 -4.06 -4.58 7.21
N VAL A 145 -4.11 -4.68 8.53
CA VAL A 145 -5.23 -4.19 9.33
C VAL A 145 -4.64 -3.21 10.34
N GLY A 146 -4.71 -1.93 10.00
CA GLY A 146 -4.14 -0.87 10.82
C GLY A 146 -4.81 -0.76 12.20
N ALA A 147 -4.13 -0.10 13.12
CA ALA A 147 -4.62 0.20 14.45
C ALA A 147 -5.93 1.01 14.37
N PRO A 148 -6.92 0.77 15.25
CA PRO A 148 -8.20 1.46 15.20
C PRO A 148 -8.15 2.89 15.78
N CYS A 149 -6.94 3.43 15.98
CA CYS A 149 -6.63 4.64 16.73
C CYS A 149 -5.21 5.14 16.37
N ASN A 150 -4.80 6.27 16.94
CA ASN A 150 -3.40 6.71 16.90
C ASN A 150 -2.49 5.86 17.79
N ILE A 151 -2.88 5.65 19.05
CA ILE A 151 -2.15 4.87 20.06
C ILE A 151 -3.11 4.16 21.03
N CYS A 152 -3.20 2.84 20.96
CA CYS A 152 -4.08 2.01 21.79
C CYS A 152 -3.73 0.53 21.70
N LEU A 153 -4.16 -0.21 22.73
CA LEU A 153 -4.29 -1.66 22.69
C LEU A 153 -5.67 -2.02 22.11
N SER A 154 -5.73 -3.08 21.31
CA SER A 154 -6.98 -3.62 20.79
C SER A 154 -7.26 -5.00 21.39
N GLN A 155 -8.53 -5.31 21.65
CA GLN A 155 -8.95 -6.66 22.03
C GLN A 155 -9.00 -7.62 20.83
N ASP A 156 -9.14 -7.08 19.61
CA ASP A 156 -9.06 -7.88 18.39
C ASP A 156 -7.61 -7.88 17.92
N GLU A 157 -6.92 -9.01 18.09
CA GLU A 157 -5.50 -9.16 17.74
C GLU A 157 -5.18 -8.97 16.26
N ARG A 158 -6.20 -8.93 15.40
CA ARG A 158 -6.01 -8.62 13.98
C ARG A 158 -5.70 -7.14 13.77
N HIS A 159 -6.01 -6.25 14.71
CA HIS A 159 -5.59 -4.86 14.60
C HIS A 159 -4.09 -4.70 14.80
N ALA A 160 -3.53 -3.68 14.16
CA ALA A 160 -2.11 -3.40 14.12
C ALA A 160 -1.28 -4.62 13.62
N SER A 161 -1.68 -5.18 12.48
CA SER A 161 -1.10 -6.40 11.96
C SER A 161 -1.07 -6.46 10.43
N ILE A 162 -0.34 -7.45 9.90
CA ILE A 162 -0.51 -7.94 8.53
C ILE A 162 -1.08 -9.35 8.62
N LEU A 163 -2.16 -9.59 7.88
CA LEU A 163 -2.79 -10.89 7.73
C LEU A 163 -2.40 -11.53 6.41
N ARG A 164 -2.25 -12.86 6.42
CA ARG A 164 -2.15 -13.72 5.25
C ARG A 164 -3.50 -14.39 5.04
N ILE A 165 -4.07 -14.29 3.85
CA ILE A 165 -5.41 -14.77 3.52
C ILE A 165 -5.34 -15.74 2.35
N ASP A 166 -5.94 -16.92 2.51
CA ASP A 166 -6.14 -17.85 1.41
C ASP A 166 -7.24 -17.31 0.48
N PRO A 167 -6.93 -16.99 -0.79
CA PRO A 167 -7.90 -16.41 -1.71
C PRO A 167 -9.02 -17.36 -2.14
N LYS A 168 -8.90 -18.67 -1.85
CA LYS A 168 -9.93 -19.68 -2.15
C LYS A 168 -10.92 -19.83 -1.01
N THR A 169 -10.42 -19.87 0.23
CA THR A 169 -11.24 -20.15 1.41
C THR A 169 -11.60 -18.90 2.23
N GLY A 170 -10.87 -17.80 2.03
CA GLY A 170 -11.03 -16.58 2.83
C GLY A 170 -10.51 -16.67 4.26
N VAL A 171 -9.91 -17.80 4.63
CA VAL A 171 -9.29 -18.00 5.95
C VAL A 171 -8.09 -17.08 6.08
N SER A 172 -8.04 -16.34 7.19
CA SER A 172 -6.94 -15.44 7.51
C SER A 172 -6.11 -15.96 8.67
N THR A 173 -4.79 -15.92 8.54
CA THR A 173 -3.83 -16.10 9.63
C THR A 173 -3.00 -14.84 9.80
N LEU A 174 -2.42 -14.69 10.98
CA LEU A 174 -1.57 -13.56 11.30
C LEU A 174 -0.16 -13.77 10.74
N TYR A 175 0.39 -12.75 10.09
CA TYR A 175 1.72 -12.81 9.47
C TYR A 175 2.73 -11.85 10.10
N ALA A 176 2.29 -10.70 10.59
CA ALA A 176 3.11 -9.75 11.36
C ALA A 176 2.25 -9.06 12.41
N ARG A 177 2.83 -8.75 13.59
CA ARG A 177 2.16 -8.06 14.71
C ARG A 177 2.80 -6.70 14.98
N GLY A 178 2.07 -5.82 15.66
CA GLY A 178 2.60 -4.51 16.07
C GLY A 178 2.95 -3.61 14.88
N VAL A 179 2.15 -3.68 13.82
CA VAL A 179 2.27 -2.85 12.62
C VAL A 179 1.20 -1.77 12.69
N ARG A 180 1.53 -0.52 13.00
CA ARG A 180 0.54 0.53 13.27
C ARG A 180 -0.39 0.74 12.07
N ASN A 181 0.16 1.04 10.90
CA ASN A 181 -0.59 1.33 9.69
C ASN A 181 0.32 1.18 8.45
N SER A 182 0.33 -0.03 7.89
CA SER A 182 1.02 -0.30 6.63
C SER A 182 0.13 -0.03 5.43
N VAL A 183 0.62 0.76 4.47
CA VAL A 183 -0.10 1.10 3.24
C VAL A 183 0.80 0.96 2.01
N GLY A 184 1.88 0.20 2.13
CA GLY A 184 2.79 -0.15 1.06
C GLY A 184 3.45 -1.48 1.40
N MET A 185 3.39 -2.43 0.47
CA MET A 185 3.96 -3.76 0.62
C MET A 185 4.51 -4.24 -0.72
N ALA A 186 5.71 -4.81 -0.70
CA ALA A 186 6.36 -5.37 -1.88
C ALA A 186 7.15 -6.63 -1.50
N TRP A 187 7.20 -7.60 -2.41
CA TRP A 187 8.01 -8.80 -2.23
C TRP A 187 9.37 -8.59 -2.88
N HIS A 188 10.44 -8.79 -2.12
CA HIS A 188 11.77 -8.63 -2.65
C HIS A 188 12.02 -9.70 -3.74
N PRO A 189 12.42 -9.32 -4.97
CA PRO A 189 12.36 -10.21 -6.14
C PRO A 189 13.35 -11.39 -6.10
N LYS A 190 14.37 -11.34 -5.23
CA LYS A 190 15.34 -12.43 -5.03
C LYS A 190 15.07 -13.26 -3.78
N THR A 191 15.05 -12.62 -2.62
CA THR A 191 14.86 -13.28 -1.32
C THR A 191 13.41 -13.71 -1.05
N GLN A 192 12.44 -13.19 -1.82
CA GLN A 192 11.02 -13.44 -1.61
C GLN A 192 10.53 -13.11 -0.18
N GLN A 193 11.19 -12.17 0.49
CA GLN A 193 10.74 -11.64 1.78
C GLN A 193 9.75 -10.51 1.56
N LEU A 194 8.76 -10.40 2.45
CA LEU A 194 7.82 -9.28 2.46
C LEU A 194 8.49 -8.04 3.05
N TRP A 195 8.55 -6.98 2.26
CA TRP A 195 8.89 -5.63 2.71
C TRP A 195 7.61 -4.83 2.85
N PHE A 196 7.51 -4.05 3.91
CA PHE A 196 6.32 -3.22 4.16
C PHE A 196 6.66 -1.89 4.83
N SER A 197 5.90 -0.86 4.50
CA SER A 197 5.95 0.41 5.21
C SER A 197 5.21 0.31 6.54
N ASP A 198 5.61 1.08 7.56
CA ASP A 198 4.74 1.37 8.69
C ASP A 198 4.69 2.88 8.96
N ASN A 199 3.48 3.42 9.07
CA ASN A 199 3.29 4.84 9.35
C ASN A 199 3.36 5.07 10.86
N GLY A 200 4.39 5.79 11.31
CA GLY A 200 4.67 6.09 12.72
C GLY A 200 3.53 6.82 13.42
N ARG A 201 3.51 6.78 14.76
CA ARG A 201 2.42 7.42 15.53
C ARG A 201 2.43 8.93 15.45
N ASP A 202 1.25 9.52 15.48
CA ASP A 202 1.09 10.97 15.49
C ASP A 202 1.34 11.54 16.91
N MET A 203 1.59 12.85 16.95
CA MET A 203 1.67 13.68 18.16
C MET A 203 2.81 13.30 19.14
N LEU A 204 3.97 12.87 18.65
CA LEU A 204 5.21 12.78 19.45
C LEU A 204 6.21 13.92 19.19
N GLY A 205 6.07 14.64 18.08
CA GLY A 205 6.92 15.78 17.70
C GLY A 205 7.06 15.88 16.19
N ASP A 206 7.69 16.94 15.71
CA ASP A 206 7.85 17.19 14.26
C ASP A 206 8.80 16.19 13.58
N ASP A 207 9.74 15.62 14.32
CA ASP A 207 10.80 14.77 13.78
C ASP A 207 10.83 13.38 14.42
N VAL A 208 9.72 12.98 15.07
CA VAL A 208 9.62 11.71 15.78
C VAL A 208 8.17 11.20 15.85
N PRO A 209 7.93 9.87 15.78
CA PRO A 209 8.88 8.85 15.36
C PRO A 209 9.03 8.83 13.84
N ASP A 210 10.12 8.23 13.38
CA ASP A 210 10.35 7.94 11.96
C ASP A 210 9.21 7.12 11.36
N GLU A 211 9.03 7.26 10.06
CA GLU A 211 8.34 6.25 9.27
C GLU A 211 9.27 5.06 9.08
N GLU A 212 8.73 3.86 8.90
CA GLU A 212 9.54 2.65 8.84
C GLU A 212 9.35 1.91 7.52
N ILE A 213 10.43 1.25 7.06
CA ILE A 213 10.34 0.12 6.16
C ILE A 213 10.90 -1.09 6.90
N ASN A 214 10.05 -2.10 7.01
CA ASN A 214 10.28 -3.32 7.74
C ASN A 214 10.38 -4.51 6.78
N VAL A 215 11.04 -5.58 7.22
CA VAL A 215 11.17 -6.83 6.48
C VAL A 215 10.70 -7.97 7.37
N VAL A 216 9.79 -8.80 6.86
CA VAL A 216 9.39 -10.02 7.56
C VAL A 216 10.42 -11.11 7.33
N GLU A 217 11.31 -11.26 8.32
CA GLU A 217 12.25 -12.37 8.40
C GLU A 217 11.52 -13.65 8.87
N GLU A 218 10.71 -13.52 9.92
CA GLU A 218 9.96 -14.63 10.50
C GLU A 218 8.46 -14.29 10.61
N PRO A 219 7.54 -15.16 10.15
CA PRO A 219 6.12 -14.97 10.34
C PRO A 219 5.74 -14.86 11.82
N GLY A 220 4.93 -13.87 12.16
CA GLY A 220 4.47 -13.60 13.53
C GLY A 220 5.36 -12.64 14.32
N ALA A 221 6.48 -12.18 13.75
CA ALA A 221 7.33 -11.15 14.34
C ALA A 221 6.55 -9.88 14.72
N HIS A 222 7.00 -9.19 15.77
CA HIS A 222 6.36 -8.01 16.34
C HIS A 222 7.18 -6.74 16.06
N TYR A 223 6.57 -5.74 15.42
CA TYR A 223 7.24 -4.51 14.96
C TYR A 223 7.01 -3.31 15.88
N GLY A 224 7.03 -3.56 17.19
CA GLY A 224 7.01 -2.49 18.20
C GLY A 224 5.64 -1.92 18.60
N TYR A 225 4.73 -1.56 17.68
CA TYR A 225 3.50 -0.84 18.06
C TYR A 225 2.60 -1.66 19.02
N PRO A 226 2.02 -1.06 20.09
CA PRO A 226 2.09 0.36 20.48
C PRO A 226 3.19 0.68 21.51
N TYR A 227 4.14 -0.22 21.73
CA TYR A 227 5.10 -0.17 22.84
C TYR A 227 6.41 0.55 22.48
N MET A 228 6.91 0.28 21.28
CA MET A 228 8.18 0.79 20.74
C MET A 228 7.92 1.36 19.35
N HIS A 229 8.53 2.49 19.03
CA HIS A 229 8.48 3.12 17.71
C HIS A 229 9.89 3.26 17.13
N ALA A 230 10.00 3.23 15.80
CA ALA A 230 11.26 3.13 15.10
C ALA A 230 12.05 1.93 15.66
N GLN A 231 13.22 2.18 16.24
CA GLN A 231 14.05 1.13 16.82
C GLN A 231 14.05 1.14 18.35
N ASP A 232 14.02 2.33 18.94
CA ASP A 232 14.43 2.55 20.33
C ASP A 232 13.58 3.60 21.07
N ILE A 233 12.50 4.09 20.44
CA ILE A 233 11.67 5.16 21.02
C ILE A 233 10.52 4.54 21.80
N ARG A 234 10.66 4.52 23.14
CA ARG A 234 9.65 4.00 24.06
C ARG A 234 8.39 4.84 24.03
N ASP A 235 7.25 4.20 23.78
CA ASP A 235 5.98 4.89 23.81
C ASP A 235 5.72 5.47 25.21
N PRO A 236 5.41 6.77 25.35
CA PRO A 236 5.20 7.38 26.66
C PRO A 236 4.03 6.79 27.45
N LYS A 237 3.03 6.23 26.75
CA LYS A 237 1.82 5.68 27.36
C LYS A 237 1.99 4.18 27.63
N PHE A 238 2.34 3.40 26.62
CA PHE A 238 2.33 1.94 26.71
C PHE A 238 3.71 1.32 26.87
N GLY A 239 4.81 2.05 26.64
CA GLY A 239 6.13 1.45 26.62
C GLY A 239 6.50 0.75 27.94
N LYS A 240 5.97 1.20 29.09
CA LYS A 240 6.15 0.53 30.39
C LYS A 240 5.47 -0.85 30.49
N GLU A 241 4.46 -1.11 29.65
CA GLU A 241 3.68 -2.35 29.59
C GLU A 241 4.24 -3.38 28.60
N MET A 242 5.39 -3.08 27.98
CA MET A 242 6.00 -3.94 26.96
C MET A 242 6.40 -5.32 27.49
N GLY A 243 6.69 -5.45 28.79
CA GLY A 243 7.14 -6.69 29.41
C GLY A 243 8.40 -7.25 28.73
N ASP A 244 8.47 -8.58 28.60
CA ASP A 244 9.58 -9.30 27.97
C ASP A 244 9.41 -9.49 26.45
N ARG A 245 8.54 -8.69 25.82
CA ARG A 245 8.31 -8.77 24.37
C ARG A 245 9.58 -8.42 23.60
N VAL A 246 9.86 -9.19 22.56
CA VAL A 246 10.95 -8.93 21.62
C VAL A 246 10.37 -8.24 20.39
N PHE A 247 11.01 -7.14 19.99
CA PHE A 247 10.61 -6.35 18.83
C PHE A 247 11.62 -6.47 17.71
N THR A 248 11.13 -6.52 16.48
CA THR A 248 11.96 -6.49 15.27
C THR A 248 12.20 -5.03 14.87
N PRO A 249 13.46 -4.59 14.73
CA PRO A 249 13.77 -3.22 14.35
C PRO A 249 13.52 -2.98 12.84
N PRO A 250 13.30 -1.73 12.43
CA PRO A 250 13.12 -1.40 11.01
C PRO A 250 14.39 -1.59 10.21
N LYS A 251 14.21 -2.02 8.96
CA LYS A 251 15.32 -2.16 8.00
C LYS A 251 15.78 -0.80 7.52
N VAL A 252 14.85 0.13 7.32
CA VAL A 252 15.11 1.52 6.93
C VAL A 252 14.21 2.43 7.74
N ARG A 253 14.79 3.52 8.25
CA ARG A 253 14.07 4.65 8.84
C ARG A 253 13.90 5.73 7.78
N ILE A 254 12.71 6.29 7.70
CA ILE A 254 12.36 7.39 6.81
C ILE A 254 11.93 8.57 7.68
N GLN A 255 12.23 9.78 7.21
CA GLN A 255 11.83 11.02 7.88
C GLN A 255 10.40 10.96 8.42
N ALA A 256 10.24 11.26 9.71
CA ALA A 256 8.95 11.28 10.40
C ALA A 256 7.88 12.05 9.62
N HIS A 257 6.66 11.50 9.63
CA HIS A 257 5.46 12.05 8.99
C HIS A 257 5.50 12.10 7.46
N SER A 258 6.47 11.45 6.79
CA SER A 258 6.51 11.40 5.31
C SER A 258 5.37 10.58 4.69
N ALA A 259 4.68 9.78 5.50
CA ALA A 259 3.53 8.96 5.15
C ALA A 259 3.76 8.06 3.93
N VAL A 260 4.48 6.94 4.12
CA VAL A 260 4.74 5.98 3.04
C VAL A 260 3.46 5.20 2.70
N LEU A 261 2.97 5.38 1.49
CA LEU A 261 1.66 4.88 1.04
C LEU A 261 1.70 4.00 -0.22
N GLY A 262 2.89 3.59 -0.63
CA GLY A 262 3.11 2.68 -1.75
C GLY A 262 4.59 2.37 -1.89
N MET A 263 4.89 1.15 -2.31
CA MET A 263 6.26 0.71 -2.56
C MET A 263 6.27 -0.45 -3.54
N ASP A 264 7.31 -0.51 -4.37
CA ASP A 264 7.50 -1.60 -5.32
C ASP A 264 8.98 -1.75 -5.73
N PHE A 265 9.39 -2.99 -5.99
CA PHE A 265 10.73 -3.29 -6.47
C PHE A 265 10.79 -3.20 -7.99
N TYR A 266 11.68 -2.38 -8.52
CA TYR A 266 11.82 -2.24 -9.96
C TYR A 266 12.59 -3.42 -10.56
N THR A 267 11.89 -4.30 -11.29
CA THR A 267 12.48 -5.49 -11.93
C THR A 267 12.55 -5.38 -13.46
N LYS A 268 11.93 -4.35 -14.05
CA LYS A 268 11.88 -4.14 -15.51
C LYS A 268 13.26 -3.70 -16.06
N GLY A 269 13.40 -3.65 -17.38
CA GLY A 269 14.67 -3.34 -18.08
C GLY A 269 14.78 -1.92 -18.65
N ALA A 270 13.77 -1.09 -18.43
CA ALA A 270 13.65 0.21 -19.08
C ALA A 270 14.48 1.32 -18.40
N PHE A 271 14.66 1.27 -17.08
CA PHE A 271 15.51 2.20 -16.33
C PHE A 271 16.97 1.74 -16.30
N PRO A 272 17.93 2.64 -16.05
CA PRO A 272 19.34 2.29 -15.94
C PRO A 272 19.59 1.17 -14.92
N PRO A 273 20.63 0.33 -15.10
CA PRO A 273 20.89 -0.84 -14.26
C PRO A 273 20.93 -0.56 -12.76
N ARG A 274 21.31 0.65 -12.34
CA ARG A 274 21.31 1.11 -10.94
C ARG A 274 19.95 1.09 -10.24
N TYR A 275 18.85 0.98 -10.98
CA TYR A 275 17.50 0.85 -10.43
C TYR A 275 17.00 -0.59 -10.37
N ARG A 276 17.74 -1.56 -10.94
CA ARG A 276 17.31 -2.95 -10.95
C ARG A 276 17.32 -3.52 -9.53
N ASN A 277 16.18 -4.02 -9.08
CA ASN A 277 15.86 -4.43 -7.72
C ASN A 277 15.93 -3.30 -6.67
N ALA A 278 15.93 -2.03 -7.10
CA ALA A 278 15.78 -0.92 -6.17
C ALA A 278 14.32 -0.79 -5.74
N LEU A 279 14.10 -0.41 -4.49
CA LEU A 279 12.77 -0.18 -3.93
C LEU A 279 12.37 1.28 -4.18
N PHE A 280 11.32 1.50 -4.95
CA PHE A 280 10.69 2.80 -5.08
C PHE A 280 9.67 2.97 -3.95
N VAL A 281 9.64 4.16 -3.34
CA VAL A 281 8.83 4.44 -2.16
C VAL A 281 8.04 5.73 -2.40
N ALA A 282 6.71 5.66 -2.29
CA ALA A 282 5.82 6.80 -2.46
C ALA A 282 5.49 7.43 -1.10
N GLU A 283 6.09 8.60 -0.84
CA GLU A 283 5.87 9.43 0.35
C GLU A 283 4.72 10.41 0.08
N HIS A 284 3.56 10.15 0.68
CA HIS A 284 2.35 10.95 0.48
C HIS A 284 2.41 12.32 1.16
N GLY A 285 3.23 12.46 2.19
CA GLY A 285 3.54 13.71 2.85
C GLY A 285 2.73 14.03 4.11
N SER A 286 3.33 14.90 4.91
CA SER A 286 2.97 15.13 6.31
C SER A 286 1.74 16.01 6.51
N TRP A 287 0.79 15.58 7.32
CA TRP A 287 -0.24 16.47 7.86
C TRP A 287 0.13 16.96 9.27
N ASN A 288 0.71 16.09 10.10
CA ASN A 288 1.05 16.30 11.51
C ASN A 288 2.51 16.77 11.72
N ARG A 289 2.92 17.78 10.96
CA ARG A 289 4.24 18.41 11.09
C ARG A 289 4.14 19.89 10.74
N THR A 290 4.84 20.75 11.47
CA THR A 290 4.83 22.21 11.26
C THR A 290 5.32 22.58 9.87
N LYS A 291 6.51 22.08 9.49
CA LYS A 291 7.05 22.21 8.13
C LYS A 291 6.76 20.94 7.34
N LYS A 292 6.18 21.06 6.15
CA LYS A 292 5.74 19.91 5.35
C LYS A 292 6.93 19.13 4.77
N VAL A 293 6.87 17.80 4.85
CA VAL A 293 7.85 16.84 4.29
C VAL A 293 7.15 15.70 3.56
N GLY A 294 7.92 14.89 2.82
CA GLY A 294 7.40 13.85 1.93
C GLY A 294 7.06 14.41 0.55
N TYR A 295 5.87 14.09 0.02
CA TYR A 295 5.38 14.55 -1.29
C TYR A 295 6.30 14.20 -2.45
N ARG A 296 6.85 12.99 -2.45
CA ARG A 296 7.86 12.55 -3.42
C ARG A 296 7.84 11.04 -3.63
N VAL A 297 8.52 10.60 -4.67
CA VAL A 297 8.95 9.22 -4.81
C VAL A 297 10.45 9.16 -4.57
N SER A 298 10.86 8.39 -3.57
CA SER A 298 12.26 8.12 -3.25
C SER A 298 12.66 6.72 -3.70
N VAL A 299 13.96 6.47 -3.77
CA VAL A 299 14.52 5.17 -4.19
C VAL A 299 15.54 4.72 -3.16
N ILE A 300 15.39 3.48 -2.71
CA ILE A 300 16.34 2.79 -1.83
C ILE A 300 17.02 1.71 -2.67
N ARG A 301 18.36 1.68 -2.64
CA ARG A 301 19.19 0.81 -3.46
C ARG A 301 19.98 -0.16 -2.60
#